data_AF-A0A240EQB8-F1
#
_entry.id   AF-A0A240EQB8-F1
#
_cell.length_a   1.000
_cell.length_b   1.000
_cell.length_c   1.000
_cell.angle_alpha   90.00
_cell.angle_beta   90.00
_cell.angle_gamma   90.00
#
_symmetry.space_group_name_H-M   'P 1'
#
loop_
_entity.id
_entity.type
_entity.pdbx_description
1 polymer ?
#
loop_
_entity_poly.entity_id
_entity_poly.type
_entity_poly.pdbx_seq_one_letter_code
_entity_poly.pdbx_strand_id
1 'polypeptide(L)'
;MAGIPTVVYGLAAVFLLVPLLRETFRSGSGFSLLAVMLMMVLLILPVMIMMLDSRFQSLTQQLRLTSCSLGMTDSQMIAHVIVPNSMHAVASAALLGFSRAIGDTLLPLMLAGNAPQITGSILDSVRTLTAHIGLVLATENSSAMYNSLFAAGLLLLTISVCVTLLIRKLTHSTDGGING
;
A
#
# COMPACT_ATOMS: atom_id res chain seq x y z
N MET A 1 13.07 -6.40 8.15
CA MET A 1 13.22 -5.02 7.66
C MET A 1 13.91 -4.15 8.71
N ALA A 2 15.12 -4.54 9.12
CA ALA A 2 16.02 -3.65 9.85
C ALA A 2 16.98 -3.07 8.81
N GLY A 3 17.11 -1.74 8.73
CA GLY A 3 18.16 -1.11 7.94
C GLY A 3 17.89 0.32 7.51
N ILE A 4 16.88 0.55 6.66
CA ILE A 4 16.77 1.80 5.91
C ILE A 4 15.42 2.50 6.20
N PRO A 5 15.45 3.74 6.74
CA PRO A 5 14.25 4.55 6.94
C PRO A 5 13.52 4.86 5.62
N THR A 6 12.19 4.99 5.66
CA THR A 6 11.36 5.35 4.49
C THR A 6 11.80 6.65 3.83
N VAL A 7 12.28 7.63 4.62
CA VAL A 7 12.85 8.90 4.12
C VAL A 7 13.99 8.67 3.11
N VAL A 8 14.84 7.66 3.32
CA VAL A 8 15.97 7.38 2.43
C VAL A 8 15.47 6.90 1.07
N TYR A 9 14.42 6.06 1.05
CA TYR A 9 13.77 5.66 -0.20
C TYR A 9 13.12 6.85 -0.91
N GLY A 10 12.46 7.73 -0.15
CA GLY A 10 11.89 8.98 -0.70
C GLY A 10 12.98 9.88 -1.31
N LEU A 11 14.09 10.08 -0.61
CA LEU A 11 15.21 10.89 -1.10
C LEU A 11 15.84 10.28 -2.35
N ALA A 12 16.11 8.97 -2.35
CA ALA A 12 16.63 8.27 -3.52
C ALA A 12 15.67 8.39 -4.73
N ALA A 13 14.36 8.28 -4.49
CA ALA A 13 13.36 8.46 -5.53
C ALA A 13 13.34 9.89 -6.10
N VAL A 14 13.56 10.92 -5.28
CA VAL A 14 13.67 12.30 -5.76
C VAL A 14 14.87 12.48 -6.70
N PHE A 15 16.01 11.85 -6.40
CA PHE A 15 17.21 11.99 -7.25
C PHE A 15 17.23 11.05 -8.46
N LEU A 16 16.56 9.90 -8.39
CA LEU A 16 16.64 8.87 -9.43
C LEU A 16 15.33 8.74 -10.21
N LEU A 17 14.20 8.64 -9.52
CA LEU A 17 12.91 8.36 -10.14
C LEU A 17 12.24 9.62 -10.72
N VAL A 18 12.25 10.73 -10.00
CA VAL A 18 11.66 12.00 -10.48
C VAL A 18 12.28 12.47 -11.80
N PRO A 19 13.62 12.52 -11.97
CA PRO A 19 14.20 12.88 -13.27
C PRO A 19 13.90 11.82 -14.35
N LEU A 20 13.93 10.52 -14.01
CA LEU A 20 13.57 9.45 -14.94
C LEU A 20 12.13 9.60 -15.48
N LEU A 21 11.17 9.90 -14.60
CA LEU A 21 9.78 10.15 -14.96
C LEU A 21 9.64 11.39 -15.85
N ARG A 22 10.36 12.47 -15.51
CA ARG A 22 10.38 13.70 -16.30
C ARG A 22 10.90 13.46 -17.72
N GLU A 23 11.97 12.67 -17.86
CA GLU A 23 12.54 12.33 -19.17
C GLU A 23 11.65 11.39 -19.98
N THR A 24 11.02 10.41 -19.32
CA THR A 24 10.16 9.41 -19.96
C THR A 24 8.85 10.01 -20.47
N PHE A 25 8.18 10.80 -19.64
CA PHE A 25 6.86 11.37 -19.97
C PHE A 25 6.93 12.76 -20.61
N ARG A 26 8.12 13.40 -20.61
CA ARG A 26 8.40 14.74 -21.18
C ARG A 26 7.37 15.82 -20.79
N SER A 27 6.69 15.63 -19.66
CA SER A 27 5.57 16.45 -19.20
C SER A 27 5.63 16.58 -17.68
N GLY A 28 5.39 17.80 -17.18
CA GLY A 28 5.32 18.09 -15.74
C GLY A 28 6.68 18.25 -15.04
N SER A 29 6.63 18.36 -13.71
CA SER A 29 7.78 18.55 -12.82
C SER A 29 8.48 17.23 -12.42
N GLY A 30 7.95 16.08 -12.83
CA GLY A 30 8.34 14.74 -12.36
C GLY A 30 7.75 14.36 -11.00
N PHE A 31 7.41 15.35 -10.16
CA PHE A 31 6.68 15.16 -8.91
C PHE A 31 5.18 14.92 -9.20
N SER A 32 4.73 13.71 -8.97
CA SER A 32 3.42 13.24 -9.43
C SER A 32 2.86 12.15 -8.53
N LEU A 33 1.55 11.92 -8.64
CA LEU A 33 0.88 10.79 -7.99
C LEU A 33 1.51 9.45 -8.44
N LEU A 34 1.89 9.34 -9.72
CA LEU A 34 2.59 8.16 -10.26
C LEU A 34 3.90 7.86 -9.52
N ALA A 35 4.72 8.88 -9.25
CA ALA A 35 5.99 8.72 -8.54
C ALA A 35 5.78 8.12 -7.14
N VAL A 36 4.76 8.60 -6.43
CA VAL A 36 4.37 8.09 -5.10
C VAL A 36 3.92 6.63 -5.19
N MET A 37 3.03 6.31 -6.14
CA MET A 37 2.51 4.95 -6.30
C MET A 37 3.61 3.95 -6.61
N LEU A 38 4.52 4.27 -7.53
CA LEU A 38 5.58 3.37 -7.92
C LEU A 38 6.51 3.04 -6.74
N MET A 39 6.86 4.07 -5.95
CA MET A 39 7.68 3.88 -4.75
C MET A 39 6.96 3.12 -3.64
N MET A 40 5.65 3.36 -3.46
CA MET A 40 4.84 2.59 -2.53
C MET A 40 4.79 1.11 -2.89
N VAL A 41 4.58 0.79 -4.17
CA VAL A 41 4.58 -0.59 -4.65
C VAL A 41 5.93 -1.24 -4.35
N LEU A 42 7.04 -0.57 -4.70
CA LEU A 42 8.38 -1.10 -4.45
C LEU A 42 8.63 -1.38 -2.96
N LEU A 43 8.12 -0.54 -2.07
CA LEU A 43 8.32 -0.66 -0.63
C LEU A 43 7.42 -1.70 0.04
N ILE A 44 6.15 -1.80 -0.39
CA ILE A 44 5.13 -2.62 0.26
C ILE A 44 5.10 -4.05 -0.30
N LEU A 45 5.34 -4.20 -1.61
CA LEU A 45 5.33 -5.50 -2.30
C LEU A 45 6.17 -6.58 -1.61
N PRO A 46 7.46 -6.35 -1.23
CA PRO A 46 8.26 -7.41 -0.60
C PRO A 46 7.69 -7.84 0.76
N VAL A 47 7.06 -6.93 1.52
CA VAL A 47 6.41 -7.28 2.79
C VAL A 47 5.23 -8.21 2.55
N MET A 48 4.42 -7.87 1.56
CA MET A 48 3.24 -8.65 1.20
C MET A 48 3.63 -10.05 0.71
N ILE A 49 4.68 -10.15 -0.13
CA ILE A 49 5.22 -11.43 -0.61
C ILE A 49 5.72 -12.28 0.55
N MET A 50 6.53 -11.72 1.45
CA MET A 50 7.08 -12.46 2.60
C MET A 50 5.98 -13.02 3.51
N MET A 51 4.91 -12.24 3.71
CA MET A 51 3.76 -12.69 4.48
C MET A 51 3.04 -13.86 3.79
N LEU A 52 2.84 -13.77 2.47
CA LEU A 52 2.16 -14.82 1.70
C LEU A 52 3.00 -16.08 1.57
N ASP A 53 4.30 -15.95 1.34
CA ASP A 53 5.23 -17.06 1.20
C ASP A 53 5.21 -17.97 2.44
N SER A 54 5.22 -17.38 3.64
CA SER A 54 5.11 -18.14 4.89
C SER A 54 3.83 -18.99 4.98
N ARG A 55 2.70 -18.48 4.45
CA ARG A 55 1.42 -19.19 4.44
C ARG A 55 1.39 -20.27 3.36
N PHE A 56 1.91 -19.96 2.17
CA PHE A 56 1.95 -20.89 1.05
C PHE A 56 2.86 -22.07 1.35
N GLN A 57 4.02 -21.85 1.98
CA GLN A 57 4.92 -22.92 2.40
C GLN A 57 4.25 -23.85 3.41
N SER A 58 3.55 -23.30 4.42
CA SER A 58 2.81 -24.10 5.40
C SER A 58 1.74 -24.98 4.73
N LEU A 59 0.96 -24.43 3.79
CA LEU A 59 -0.08 -25.18 3.07
C LEU A 59 0.53 -26.24 2.14
N THR A 60 1.62 -25.89 1.46
CA THR A 60 2.33 -26.83 0.58
C THR A 60 2.81 -28.03 1.37
N GLN A 61 3.45 -27.83 2.52
CA GLN A 61 3.94 -28.93 3.35
C GLN A 61 2.81 -29.86 3.83
N GLN A 62 1.64 -29.32 4.17
CA GLN A 62 0.48 -30.10 4.62
C GLN A 62 -0.16 -30.91 3.48
N LEU A 63 -0.25 -30.32 2.29
CA LEU A 63 -1.02 -30.88 1.18
C LEU A 63 -0.18 -31.66 0.16
N ARG A 64 1.16 -31.62 0.27
CA ARG A 64 2.08 -32.23 -0.70
C ARG A 64 1.89 -33.74 -0.86
N LEU A 65 1.72 -34.48 0.24
CA LEU A 65 1.53 -35.93 0.17
C LEU A 65 0.21 -36.28 -0.53
N THR A 66 -0.86 -35.54 -0.21
CA THR A 66 -2.18 -35.70 -0.81
C THR A 66 -2.17 -35.33 -2.29
N SER A 67 -1.57 -34.20 -2.68
CA SER A 67 -1.48 -33.78 -4.07
C SER A 67 -0.64 -34.73 -4.92
N CYS A 68 0.48 -35.23 -4.39
CA CYS A 68 1.28 -36.26 -5.06
C CYS A 68 0.49 -37.57 -5.24
N SER A 69 -0.33 -37.98 -4.27
CA SER A 69 -1.16 -39.19 -4.39
C SER A 69 -2.26 -39.07 -5.46
N LEU A 70 -2.72 -37.84 -5.73
CA LEU A 70 -3.67 -37.50 -6.79
C LEU A 70 -3.00 -37.35 -8.16
N GLY A 71 -1.68 -37.52 -8.27
CA GLY A 71 -0.91 -37.33 -9.51
C GLY A 71 -0.82 -35.87 -9.97
N MET A 72 -1.05 -34.90 -9.07
CA MET A 72 -0.98 -33.48 -9.42
C MET A 72 0.48 -33.03 -9.55
N THR A 73 0.72 -32.13 -10.52
CA THR A 73 1.99 -31.40 -10.64
C THR A 73 2.04 -30.21 -9.68
N ASP A 74 3.23 -29.72 -9.33
CA ASP A 74 3.40 -28.59 -8.42
C ASP A 74 2.67 -27.33 -8.88
N SER A 75 2.64 -27.05 -10.19
CA SER A 75 1.92 -25.90 -10.75
C SER A 75 0.40 -26.03 -10.62
N GLN A 76 -0.14 -27.24 -10.82
CA GLN A 76 -1.56 -27.54 -10.60
C GLN A 76 -1.94 -27.43 -9.13
N MET A 77 -1.09 -27.94 -8.23
CA MET A 77 -1.28 -27.83 -6.78
C MET A 77 -1.36 -26.36 -6.34
N ILE A 78 -0.44 -25.52 -6.83
CA ILE A 78 -0.45 -24.10 -6.49
C ILE A 78 -1.73 -23.42 -7.00
N ALA A 79 -2.03 -23.56 -8.29
CA ALA A 79 -3.13 -22.83 -8.92
C ALA A 79 -4.52 -23.30 -8.45
N HIS A 80 -4.73 -24.61 -8.29
CA HIS A 80 -6.06 -25.18 -8.01
C HIS A 80 -6.32 -25.49 -6.54
N VAL A 81 -5.28 -25.59 -5.72
CA VAL A 81 -5.44 -25.94 -4.31
C VAL A 81 -4.93 -24.81 -3.42
N ILE A 82 -3.65 -24.45 -3.52
CA ILE A 82 -3.05 -23.49 -2.57
C ILE A 82 -3.66 -22.10 -2.73
N VAL A 83 -3.75 -21.57 -3.95
CA VAL A 83 -4.32 -20.23 -4.24
C VAL A 83 -5.76 -20.10 -3.69
N PRO A 84 -6.73 -20.95 -4.06
CA PRO A 84 -8.09 -20.83 -3.53
C PRO A 84 -8.17 -21.04 -2.01
N ASN A 85 -7.42 -21.99 -1.44
CA ASN A 85 -7.42 -22.22 0.02
C ASN A 85 -6.74 -21.09 0.82
N SER A 86 -5.91 -20.27 0.17
CA SER A 86 -5.18 -19.16 0.80
C SER A 86 -5.78 -17.79 0.52
N MET A 87 -7.00 -17.70 -0.03
CA MET A 87 -7.67 -16.43 -0.33
C MET A 87 -7.78 -15.51 0.89
N HIS A 88 -8.02 -16.06 2.08
CA HIS A 88 -8.02 -15.27 3.32
C HIS A 88 -6.64 -14.70 3.67
N ALA A 89 -5.56 -15.44 3.37
CA ALA A 89 -4.20 -14.94 3.55
C ALA A 89 -3.87 -13.83 2.54
N VAL A 90 -4.31 -13.97 1.27
CA VAL A 90 -4.19 -12.93 0.24
C VAL A 90 -4.93 -11.66 0.65
N ALA A 91 -6.19 -11.78 1.10
CA ALA A 91 -6.98 -10.66 1.59
C ALA A 91 -6.31 -9.96 2.79
N SER A 92 -5.78 -10.74 3.74
CA SER A 92 -5.09 -10.21 4.92
C SER A 92 -3.80 -9.47 4.54
N ALA A 93 -3.03 -10.01 3.60
CA ALA A 93 -1.80 -9.39 3.12
C ALA A 93 -2.08 -8.09 2.34
N ALA A 94 -3.14 -8.08 1.52
CA ALA A 94 -3.60 -6.88 0.81
C ALA A 94 -4.07 -5.79 1.78
N LEU A 95 -4.83 -6.15 2.82
CA LEU A 95 -5.23 -5.23 3.88
C LEU A 95 -4.01 -4.61 4.58
N LEU A 96 -3.01 -5.43 4.90
CA LEU A 96 -1.77 -4.97 5.53
C LEU A 96 -1.02 -3.98 4.63
N GLY A 97 -0.94 -4.26 3.33
CA GLY A 97 -0.34 -3.36 2.35
C GLY A 97 -1.09 -2.04 2.25
N PHE A 98 -2.42 -2.09 2.20
CA PHE A 98 -3.27 -0.89 2.15
C PHE A 98 -3.12 -0.01 3.41
N SER A 99 -3.17 -0.61 4.60
CA SER A 99 -2.97 0.12 5.86
C SER A 99 -1.59 0.76 5.92
N ARG A 100 -0.55 0.09 5.40
CA ARG A 100 0.80 0.64 5.31
C ARG A 100 0.88 1.82 4.33
N ALA A 101 0.22 1.73 3.18
CA ALA A 101 0.20 2.81 2.19
C ALA A 101 -0.50 4.06 2.72
N ILE A 102 -1.67 3.92 3.37
CA ILE A 102 -2.39 5.05 3.99
C ILE A 102 -1.60 5.68 5.14
N GLY A 103 -0.91 4.85 5.91
CA GLY A 103 -0.13 5.30 7.06
C GLY A 103 1.18 6.01 6.69
N ASP A 104 1.63 5.92 5.43
CA ASP A 104 2.87 6.58 5.02
C ASP A 104 2.65 8.08 4.81
N THR A 105 3.48 8.86 5.50
CA THR A 105 3.44 10.32 5.47
C THR A 105 4.61 10.94 4.71
N LEU A 106 5.72 10.20 4.58
CA LEU A 106 6.99 10.75 4.12
C LEU A 106 7.14 10.68 2.61
N LEU A 107 6.80 9.54 2.01
CA LEU A 107 6.89 9.37 0.57
C LEU A 107 5.92 10.30 -0.17
N PRO A 108 4.63 10.42 0.21
CA PRO A 108 3.74 11.42 -0.39
C PRO A 108 4.25 12.85 -0.20
N LEU A 109 4.76 13.18 0.99
CA LEU A 109 5.31 14.51 1.27
C LEU A 109 6.52 14.84 0.39
N MET A 110 7.38 13.88 0.08
CA MET A 110 8.59 14.11 -0.73
C MET A 110 8.34 14.04 -2.24
N LEU A 111 7.41 13.20 -2.70
CA LEU A 111 7.26 12.87 -4.12
C LEU A 111 6.00 13.45 -4.79
N ALA A 112 4.96 13.80 -4.04
CA ALA A 112 3.68 14.22 -4.62
C ALA A 112 3.69 15.66 -5.16
N GLY A 113 4.73 16.43 -4.91
CA GLY A 113 4.85 17.85 -5.30
C GLY A 113 4.03 18.81 -4.44
N ASN A 114 3.05 18.31 -3.67
CA ASN A 114 2.27 19.05 -2.67
C ASN A 114 1.55 20.30 -3.20
N ALA A 115 1.21 20.32 -4.49
CA ALA A 115 0.38 21.39 -5.06
C ALA A 115 -1.09 21.17 -4.67
N PRO A 116 -1.80 22.17 -4.11
CA PRO A 116 -3.22 22.08 -3.81
C PRO A 116 -4.03 22.31 -5.08
N GLN A 117 -4.00 21.33 -5.98
CA GLN A 117 -4.74 21.35 -7.24
C GLN A 117 -5.59 20.09 -7.38
N ILE A 118 -6.71 20.21 -8.10
CA ILE A 118 -7.52 19.05 -8.45
C ILE A 118 -6.79 18.34 -9.60
N THR A 119 -6.21 17.19 -9.29
CA THR A 119 -5.49 16.31 -10.22
C THR A 119 -6.43 15.88 -11.35
N GLY A 120 -6.07 16.19 -12.61
CA GLY A 120 -6.78 15.71 -13.80
C GLY A 120 -6.14 14.45 -14.39
N SER A 121 -4.86 14.21 -14.10
CA SER A 121 -4.08 13.08 -14.59
C SER A 121 -3.16 12.50 -13.49
N ILE A 122 -2.80 11.22 -13.61
CA ILE A 122 -1.91 10.51 -12.68
C ILE A 122 -0.50 11.14 -12.64
N LEU A 123 -0.14 11.89 -13.68
CA LEU A 123 1.13 12.62 -13.79
C LEU A 123 1.11 13.99 -13.08
N ASP A 124 -0.04 14.47 -12.63
CA ASP A 124 -0.14 15.76 -11.95
C ASP A 124 0.33 15.63 -10.49
N SER A 125 0.85 16.75 -9.97
CA SER A 125 1.15 16.88 -8.55
C SER A 125 -0.14 16.90 -7.73
N VAL A 126 -0.11 16.33 -6.52
CA VAL A 126 -1.25 16.22 -5.61
C VAL A 126 -0.80 16.55 -4.19
N ARG A 127 -1.71 17.06 -3.37
CA ARG A 127 -1.49 17.24 -1.93
C ARG A 127 -2.33 16.22 -1.16
N THR A 128 -1.68 15.17 -0.63
CA THR A 128 -2.38 14.17 0.18
C THR A 128 -2.70 14.70 1.57
N LEU A 129 -3.70 14.12 2.24
CA LEU A 129 -4.05 14.46 3.62
C LEU A 129 -2.86 14.26 4.57
N THR A 130 -2.11 13.18 4.41
CA THR A 130 -0.90 12.90 5.22
C THR A 130 0.18 13.96 5.01
N ALA A 131 0.43 14.35 3.76
CA ALA A 131 1.41 15.38 3.45
C ALA A 131 0.95 16.77 3.91
N HIS A 132 -0.35 17.07 3.82
CA HIS A 132 -0.91 18.31 4.34
C HIS A 132 -0.69 18.42 5.87
N ILE A 133 -0.94 17.35 6.60
CA ILE A 133 -0.68 17.29 8.05
C ILE A 133 0.80 17.54 8.33
N GLY A 134 1.70 16.84 7.63
CA GLY A 134 3.14 17.00 7.81
C GLY A 134 3.65 18.42 7.49
N LEU A 135 3.14 19.03 6.43
CA LEU A 135 3.54 20.38 6.01
C LEU A 135 3.09 21.44 7.01
N VAL A 136 1.82 21.40 7.44
CA VAL A 136 1.28 22.37 8.41
C VAL A 136 1.98 22.27 9.76
N LEU A 137 2.30 21.06 10.23
CA LEU A 137 3.08 20.83 11.44
C LEU A 137 4.50 21.43 11.36
N ALA A 138 5.09 21.50 10.17
CA ALA A 138 6.44 22.02 9.98
C ALA A 138 6.48 23.55 9.88
N THR A 139 5.40 24.21 9.43
CA THR A 139 5.42 25.65 9.16
C THR A 139 4.85 26.54 10.25
N GLU A 140 3.83 26.14 11.03
CA GLU A 140 3.17 27.07 11.98
C GLU A 140 2.62 26.39 13.25
N ASN A 141 2.89 26.98 14.43
CA ASN A 141 2.44 26.47 15.74
C ASN A 141 1.25 27.24 16.37
N SER A 142 0.72 28.32 15.77
CA SER A 142 -0.32 29.16 16.44
C SER A 142 -1.21 30.01 15.51
N SER A 143 -1.85 29.41 14.50
CA SER A 143 -2.80 30.12 13.63
C SER A 143 -4.07 29.30 13.34
N ALA A 144 -5.06 29.90 12.66
CA ALA A 144 -6.28 29.22 12.19
C ALA A 144 -5.98 28.00 11.30
N MET A 145 -4.79 27.92 10.70
CA MET A 145 -4.31 26.78 9.92
C MET A 145 -4.11 25.53 10.80
N TYR A 146 -3.81 25.69 12.08
CA TYR A 146 -3.65 24.59 13.03
C TYR A 146 -4.96 23.82 13.26
N ASN A 147 -6.11 24.49 13.18
CA ASN A 147 -7.41 23.82 13.30
C ASN A 147 -7.69 22.89 12.09
N SER A 148 -7.14 23.20 10.92
CA SER A 148 -7.23 22.33 9.73
C SER A 148 -6.52 20.98 9.95
N LEU A 149 -5.53 20.93 10.84
CA LEU A 149 -4.78 19.73 11.17
C LEU A 149 -5.66 18.70 11.87
N PHE A 150 -6.43 19.14 12.87
CA PHE A 150 -7.36 18.27 13.59
C PHE A 150 -8.48 17.78 12.69
N ALA A 151 -9.01 18.63 11.82
CA ALA A 151 -10.01 18.22 10.82
C ALA A 151 -9.44 17.18 9.84
N ALA A 152 -8.25 17.42 9.28
CA ALA A 152 -7.59 16.49 8.36
C ALA A 152 -7.24 15.16 9.04
N GLY A 153 -6.75 15.20 10.28
CA GLY A 153 -6.44 14.00 11.07
C GLY A 153 -7.68 13.18 11.41
N LEU A 154 -8.76 13.84 11.84
CA LEU A 154 -10.05 13.17 12.12
C LEU A 154 -10.64 12.53 10.86
N LEU A 155 -10.61 13.24 9.73
CA LEU A 155 -11.05 12.70 8.44
C LEU A 155 -10.23 11.48 8.03
N LEU A 156 -8.90 11.58 8.12
CA LEU A 156 -8.01 10.48 7.76
C LEU A 156 -8.21 9.25 8.66
N LEU A 157 -8.36 9.47 9.97
CA LEU A 157 -8.68 8.42 10.92
C LEU A 157 -10.02 7.75 10.59
N THR A 158 -11.05 8.56 10.34
CA THR A 158 -12.40 8.06 10.04
C THR A 158 -12.41 7.22 8.77
N ILE A 159 -11.75 7.69 7.70
CA ILE A 159 -11.60 6.96 6.44
C ILE A 159 -10.83 5.65 6.68
N SER A 160 -9.70 5.70 7.38
CA SER A 160 -8.88 4.52 7.66
C SER A 160 -9.65 3.45 8.43
N VAL A 161 -10.38 3.84 9.48
CA VAL A 161 -11.22 2.93 10.26
C VAL A 161 -12.36 2.36 9.40
N CYS A 162 -13.06 3.21 8.65
CA CYS A 162 -14.16 2.79 7.79
C CYS A 162 -13.71 1.75 6.76
N VAL A 163 -12.60 1.99 6.06
CA VAL A 163 -12.08 1.06 5.06
C VAL A 163 -11.60 -0.24 5.71
N THR A 164 -10.89 -0.15 6.84
CA THR A 164 -10.42 -1.35 7.55
C THR A 164 -11.60 -2.22 8.03
N LEU A 165 -12.66 -1.60 8.56
CA LEU A 165 -13.87 -2.30 8.98
C LEU A 165 -14.63 -2.91 7.79
N LEU A 166 -14.75 -2.19 6.68
CA LEU A 166 -15.40 -2.68 5.47
C LEU A 166 -14.70 -3.92 4.92
N ILE A 167 -13.37 -3.86 4.78
CA ILE A 167 -12.57 -4.99 4.30
C ILE A 167 -12.71 -6.18 5.26
N ARG A 168 -12.58 -5.96 6.57
CA ARG A 168 -12.72 -7.02 7.57
C ARG A 168 -14.10 -7.69 7.51
N LYS A 169 -15.17 -6.91 7.33
CA LYS A 169 -16.53 -7.44 7.21
C LYS A 169 -16.70 -8.28 5.94
N LEU A 170 -16.13 -7.86 4.81
CA LEU A 170 -16.13 -8.62 3.56
C LEU A 170 -15.37 -9.96 3.72
N THR A 171 -14.22 -9.95 4.37
CA THR A 171 -13.43 -11.18 4.59
C THR A 171 -14.12 -12.16 5.56
N HIS A 172 -14.85 -11.66 6.56
CA HIS A 172 -15.58 -12.51 7.52
C HIS A 172 -16.86 -13.12 6.92
N SER A 173 -17.48 -12.48 5.91
CA SER A 173 -18.70 -13.03 5.28
C SER A 173 -18.42 -14.30 4.46
N THR A 174 -17.17 -14.54 4.06
CA THR A 174 -16.77 -15.75 3.30
C THR A 174 -16.60 -16.98 4.19
N ASP A 175 -16.40 -16.79 5.51
CA ASP A 175 -16.26 -17.89 6.49
C ASP A 175 -17.60 -18.59 6.82
N GLY A 176 -18.73 -17.93 6.53
CA GLY A 176 -20.07 -18.49 6.77
C GLY A 176 -20.56 -19.46 5.69
N GLY A 177 -19.82 -19.65 4.60
CA GLY A 177 -20.26 -20.43 3.43
C GLY A 177 -19.65 -21.84 3.29
N ILE A 178 -18.74 -22.25 4.18
CA ILE A 178 -18.01 -23.54 4.07
C ILE A 178 -18.37 -24.52 5.21
N ASN A 179 -19.49 -24.26 5.92
CA ASN A 179 -20.08 -25.17 6.92
C ASN A 179 -21.52 -25.53 6.56
N GLY A 180 -21.77 -25.88 5.29
CA GLY A 180 -23.06 -26.38 4.79
C GLY A 180 -22.87 -27.62 3.94
#